data_AF-A0A9N8DSX3-F1
#
_entry.id   AF-A0A9N8DSX3-F1
#
_cell.length_a   1.000
_cell.length_b   1.000
_cell.length_c   1.000
_cell.angle_alpha   90.00
_cell.angle_beta   90.00
_cell.angle_gamma   90.00
#
_symmetry.space_group_name_H-M   'P 1'
#
loop_
_entity.id
_entity.type
_entity.pdbx_description
1 polymer ?
#
loop_
_entity_poly.entity_id
_entity_poly.type
_entity_poly.pdbx_seq_one_letter_code
_entity_poly.pdbx_strand_id
1 'polypeptide(L)'
;MTTIMHTNLFLAVTAFLLHSASGFVPFSSQTKFPTSCWSPPSQSSSTRLFFEPTVPNFCGNCGSSEMVLQIPQGDERLRACCSQCDYIEYSNPKIVAACVVRTLDDDDSVLMGQRSIEPRKGTWGIPQGYMEHGETSREAAVREVWEETGVTLDPASLQFRAVYNVPGSVQLVYEAILTDAEEISKAKQEIEDYNNNHGKDTESPKESQQVALLSKAEVEDKEICFPTVQWALDHCRSNPKSNSSIQQMTKMYDPATEKWSQYEDEAVR
;
A
#
# COMPACT_ATOMS: atom_id res chain seq x y z
N MET A 1 -54.80 -46.46 -25.63
CA MET A 1 -54.18 -46.16 -24.32
C MET A 1 -54.68 -44.79 -23.87
N THR A 2 -55.21 -44.81 -22.67
CA THR A 2 -56.12 -43.89 -21.97
C THR A 2 -55.76 -42.39 -22.07
N THR A 3 -56.68 -41.61 -22.65
CA THR A 3 -56.95 -40.18 -22.38
C THR A 3 -57.38 -39.98 -20.93
N ILE A 4 -57.15 -38.80 -20.32
CA ILE A 4 -57.79 -38.18 -19.09
C ILE A 4 -56.68 -37.44 -18.29
N MET A 5 -56.74 -36.14 -17.91
CA MET A 5 -57.87 -35.22 -17.76
C MET A 5 -57.44 -33.74 -17.63
N HIS A 6 -58.38 -32.88 -18.10
CA HIS A 6 -58.84 -31.59 -17.57
C HIS A 6 -57.85 -30.45 -17.29
N THR A 7 -57.80 -29.39 -18.11
CA THR A 7 -58.75 -28.26 -18.32
C THR A 7 -58.80 -27.23 -17.20
N ASN A 8 -58.45 -26.00 -17.60
CA ASN A 8 -59.08 -24.71 -17.27
C ASN A 8 -58.89 -24.23 -15.80
N LEU A 9 -58.72 -22.94 -15.51
CA LEU A 9 -59.51 -21.81 -16.00
C LEU A 9 -58.88 -20.49 -15.48
N PHE A 10 -58.71 -19.52 -16.39
CA PHE A 10 -58.90 -18.05 -16.31
C PHE A 10 -58.51 -17.16 -15.10
N LEU A 11 -58.26 -15.89 -15.52
CA LEU A 11 -58.29 -14.57 -14.83
C LEU A 11 -56.90 -14.04 -14.45
N ALA A 12 -56.24 -13.17 -15.22
CA ALA A 12 -56.60 -11.81 -15.67
C ALA A 12 -56.97 -10.86 -14.52
N VAL A 13 -56.01 -10.03 -14.06
CA VAL A 13 -56.26 -8.64 -13.64
C VAL A 13 -55.05 -7.78 -14.02
N THR A 14 -55.38 -6.70 -14.70
CA THR A 14 -54.59 -5.60 -15.24
C THR A 14 -54.14 -4.57 -14.19
N ALA A 15 -53.00 -3.94 -14.48
CA ALA A 15 -52.66 -2.52 -14.31
C ALA A 15 -52.81 -1.85 -12.92
N PHE A 16 -51.71 -1.30 -12.40
CA PHE A 16 -51.73 0.03 -11.77
C PHE A 16 -50.41 0.78 -12.03
N LEU A 17 -50.56 1.93 -12.69
CA LEU A 17 -49.57 3.01 -12.82
C LEU A 17 -49.38 3.70 -11.45
N LEU A 18 -48.18 4.28 -11.24
CA LEU A 18 -47.89 5.62 -10.71
C LEU A 18 -46.67 5.64 -9.77
N HIS A 19 -45.72 6.52 -10.11
CA HIS A 19 -44.79 7.31 -9.25
C HIS A 19 -43.95 6.53 -8.20
N SER A 20 -42.62 6.58 -8.22
CA SER A 20 -41.89 7.79 -7.83
C SER A 20 -40.43 7.78 -8.29
N ALA A 21 -39.92 9.00 -8.47
CA ALA A 21 -38.55 9.29 -8.81
C ALA A 21 -37.55 8.93 -7.70
N SER A 22 -36.28 8.85 -8.13
CA SER A 22 -35.07 9.27 -7.40
C SER A 22 -34.74 8.61 -6.06
N GLY A 23 -33.67 7.82 -6.07
CA GLY A 23 -32.94 7.39 -4.88
C GLY A 23 -31.48 7.08 -5.21
N PHE A 24 -30.82 7.96 -5.98
CA PHE A 24 -29.36 7.98 -6.08
C PHE A 24 -28.85 8.37 -4.69
N VAL A 25 -28.30 7.42 -3.94
CA VAL A 25 -27.66 7.71 -2.65
C VAL A 25 -26.28 8.27 -2.97
N PRO A 26 -25.99 9.55 -2.73
CA PRO A 26 -24.64 10.06 -2.86
C PRO A 26 -23.83 9.45 -1.73
N PHE A 27 -22.77 8.71 -2.06
CA PHE A 27 -21.78 8.31 -1.08
C PHE A 27 -21.14 9.58 -0.53
N SER A 28 -21.41 9.85 0.75
CA SER A 28 -20.91 10.98 1.51
C SER A 28 -19.39 10.82 1.67
N SER A 29 -18.63 11.48 0.80
CA SER A 29 -17.19 11.69 0.94
C SER A 29 -16.92 12.67 2.08
N GLN A 30 -16.96 12.21 3.32
CA GLN A 30 -16.48 12.98 4.46
C GLN A 30 -15.67 12.09 5.41
N THR A 31 -14.59 11.49 4.90
CA THR A 31 -13.41 11.26 5.74
C THR A 31 -12.78 12.62 6.01
N LYS A 32 -13.01 13.16 7.21
CA LYS A 32 -12.38 14.39 7.70
C LYS A 32 -10.88 14.15 7.88
N PHE A 33 -10.09 14.32 6.82
CA PHE A 33 -8.66 14.52 6.98
C PHE A 33 -8.43 16.00 7.33
N PRO A 34 -7.76 16.31 8.44
CA PRO A 34 -7.33 17.68 8.70
C PRO A 34 -6.40 18.12 7.56
N THR A 35 -6.74 19.22 6.89
CA THR A 35 -5.86 19.85 5.88
C THR A 35 -4.52 20.34 6.48
N SER A 36 -4.37 20.30 7.81
CA SER A 36 -3.13 20.66 8.52
C SER A 36 -2.04 19.58 8.50
N CYS A 37 -2.33 18.37 8.01
CA CYS A 37 -1.40 17.23 7.98
C CYS A 37 -0.24 17.36 6.97
N TRP A 38 -0.20 18.45 6.20
CA TRP A 38 0.89 18.76 5.27
C TRP A 38 1.36 20.19 5.53
N SER A 39 2.00 20.41 6.67
CA SER A 39 2.78 21.64 6.85
C SER A 39 4.13 21.40 6.20
N PRO A 40 4.47 22.07 5.08
CA PRO A 40 5.82 21.99 4.54
C PRO A 40 6.80 22.48 5.61
N PRO A 41 7.99 21.86 5.74
CA PRO A 41 9.02 22.38 6.63
C PRO A 41 9.27 23.84 6.28
N SER A 42 9.18 24.71 7.29
CA SER A 42 9.37 26.13 7.12
C SER A 42 10.82 26.43 6.77
N GLN A 43 10.99 27.07 5.61
CA GLN A 43 12.16 27.83 5.17
C GLN A 43 13.43 27.02 4.82
N SER A 44 13.41 26.41 3.64
CA SER A 44 14.26 26.90 2.54
C SER A 44 13.62 26.52 1.20
N SER A 45 13.79 27.40 0.22
CA SER A 45 13.04 27.51 -1.03
C SER A 45 12.90 26.24 -1.87
N SER A 46 11.72 26.14 -2.51
CA SER A 46 11.29 25.24 -3.59
C SER A 46 10.67 23.91 -3.15
N THR A 47 9.34 23.92 -3.14
CA THR A 47 8.48 22.78 -3.42
C THR A 47 8.86 22.19 -4.79
N ARG A 48 9.94 21.39 -4.87
CA ARG A 48 10.35 20.69 -6.10
C ARG A 48 9.51 19.44 -6.26
N LEU A 49 8.34 19.58 -6.89
CA LEU A 49 7.47 18.45 -7.23
C LEU A 49 7.48 18.09 -8.72
N PHE A 50 8.49 18.58 -9.45
CA PHE A 50 9.13 17.79 -10.49
C PHE A 50 10.40 17.23 -9.86
N PHE A 51 10.54 15.90 -9.81
CA PHE A 51 11.81 15.28 -9.43
C PHE A 51 12.81 15.61 -10.54
N GLU A 52 13.43 16.80 -10.46
CA GLU A 52 14.71 17.01 -11.13
C GLU A 52 15.61 15.86 -10.68
N PRO A 53 16.25 15.12 -11.61
CA PRO A 53 17.13 14.03 -11.23
C PRO A 53 18.14 14.56 -10.23
N THR A 54 18.30 13.87 -9.12
CA THR A 54 19.36 14.18 -8.16
C THR A 54 20.70 14.08 -8.88
N VAL A 55 21.48 15.16 -8.86
CA VAL A 55 22.83 15.16 -9.42
C VAL A 55 23.78 14.67 -8.34
N PRO A 56 24.42 13.49 -8.51
CA PRO A 56 25.40 13.04 -7.53
C PRO A 56 26.64 13.93 -7.59
N ASN A 57 27.35 14.04 -6.46
CA ASN A 57 28.58 14.84 -6.39
C ASN A 57 29.71 14.27 -7.27
N PHE A 58 29.68 12.96 -7.55
CA PHE A 58 30.70 12.27 -8.34
C PHE A 58 30.06 11.23 -9.27
N CYS A 59 30.71 10.99 -10.41
CA CYS A 59 30.32 9.98 -11.37
C CYS A 59 30.60 8.57 -10.84
N GLY A 60 29.58 7.71 -10.79
CA GLY A 60 29.73 6.31 -10.40
C GLY A 60 30.60 5.46 -11.36
N ASN A 61 30.77 5.92 -12.60
CA ASN A 61 31.58 5.22 -13.61
C ASN A 61 33.07 5.61 -13.59
N CYS A 62 33.40 6.92 -13.58
CA CYS A 62 34.78 7.40 -13.68
C CYS A 62 35.31 8.18 -12.46
N GLY A 63 34.48 8.44 -11.45
CA GLY A 63 34.86 9.18 -10.23
C GLY A 63 34.99 10.70 -10.40
N SER A 64 34.74 11.25 -11.58
CA SER A 64 34.77 12.69 -11.84
C SER A 64 33.69 13.45 -11.04
N SER A 65 34.00 14.65 -10.56
CA SER A 65 33.03 15.58 -9.97
C SER A 65 32.21 16.36 -11.01
N GLU A 66 32.49 16.19 -12.30
CA GLU A 66 31.84 16.94 -13.39
C GLU A 66 30.48 16.34 -13.77
N MET A 67 29.56 16.31 -12.81
CA MET A 67 28.17 15.87 -13.00
C MET A 67 27.27 17.08 -13.26
N VAL A 68 26.48 17.02 -14.34
CA VAL A 68 25.61 18.12 -14.80
C VAL A 68 24.22 17.61 -15.16
N LEU A 69 23.18 18.45 -14.97
CA LEU A 69 21.87 18.20 -15.59
C LEU A 69 21.90 18.68 -17.04
N GLN A 70 21.70 17.75 -17.97
CA GLN A 70 21.53 18.08 -19.38
C GLN A 70 20.56 17.09 -20.04
N ILE A 71 20.10 17.41 -21.24
CA ILE A 71 19.35 16.48 -22.09
C ILE A 71 20.38 15.81 -23.01
N PRO A 72 20.69 14.51 -22.84
CA PRO A 72 21.60 13.79 -23.72
C PRO A 72 21.11 13.81 -25.17
N GLN A 73 22.03 13.66 -26.12
CA GLN A 73 21.68 13.56 -27.53
C GLN A 73 20.72 12.38 -27.76
N GLY A 74 19.55 12.67 -28.32
CA GLY A 74 18.51 11.66 -28.59
C GLY A 74 17.58 11.36 -27.42
N ASP A 75 17.72 12.05 -26.28
CA ASP A 75 16.74 12.04 -25.18
C ASP A 75 15.87 13.31 -25.23
N GLU A 76 14.76 13.30 -24.50
CA GLU A 76 13.84 14.44 -24.34
C GLU A 76 13.81 14.95 -22.90
N ARG A 77 14.47 14.24 -21.97
CA ARG A 77 14.42 14.52 -20.54
C ARG A 77 15.78 14.95 -19.99
N LEU A 78 15.74 15.81 -18.96
CA LEU A 78 16.93 16.12 -18.17
C LEU A 78 17.41 14.86 -17.45
N ARG A 79 18.72 14.62 -17.50
CA ARG A 79 19.42 13.52 -16.83
C ARG A 79 20.67 14.05 -16.14
N ALA A 80 21.05 13.41 -15.04
CA ALA A 80 22.37 13.63 -14.46
C ALA A 80 23.41 12.94 -15.34
N CYS A 81 24.31 13.71 -15.95
CA CYS A 81 25.31 13.23 -16.90
C CYS A 81 26.71 13.61 -16.45
N CYS A 82 27.70 12.77 -16.72
CA CYS A 82 29.09 13.08 -16.50
C CYS A 82 29.70 13.75 -17.74
N SER A 83 30.18 14.99 -17.61
CA SER A 83 30.83 15.71 -18.72
C SER A 83 32.22 15.20 -19.07
N GLN A 84 32.77 14.23 -18.33
CA GLN A 84 34.09 13.64 -18.60
C GLN A 84 34.04 12.32 -19.36
N CYS A 85 32.99 11.52 -19.17
CA CYS A 85 32.90 10.18 -19.78
C CYS A 85 31.54 9.89 -20.41
N ASP A 86 30.67 10.89 -20.51
CA ASP A 86 29.31 10.83 -21.07
C ASP A 86 28.37 9.83 -20.39
N TYR A 87 28.77 9.28 -19.24
CA TYR A 87 27.94 8.37 -18.45
C TYR A 87 26.68 9.09 -17.93
N ILE A 88 25.53 8.43 -18.06
CA ILE A 88 24.23 8.93 -17.62
C ILE A 88 23.84 8.19 -16.33
N GLU A 89 23.65 8.94 -15.25
CA GLU A 89 23.12 8.43 -13.99
C GLU A 89 21.59 8.52 -14.00
N TYR A 90 20.95 7.37 -14.06
CA TYR A 90 19.49 7.28 -14.05
C TYR A 90 18.94 7.30 -12.62
N SER A 91 18.08 8.27 -12.33
CA SER A 91 17.25 8.24 -11.13
C SER A 91 16.04 7.34 -11.38
N ASN A 92 16.08 6.13 -10.80
CA ASN A 92 15.04 5.13 -10.97
C ASN A 92 14.04 5.17 -9.81
N PRO A 93 12.73 5.00 -10.07
CA PRO A 93 11.75 4.76 -9.02
C PRO A 93 12.12 3.54 -8.18
N LYS A 94 11.76 3.57 -6.89
CA LYS A 94 11.99 2.44 -5.98
C LYS A 94 10.78 1.52 -5.94
N ILE A 95 11.02 0.21 -5.87
CA ILE A 95 9.97 -0.77 -5.59
C ILE A 95 9.87 -0.92 -4.08
N VAL A 96 8.65 -0.78 -3.55
CA VAL A 96 8.32 -1.01 -2.15
C VAL A 96 7.45 -2.25 -2.07
N ALA A 97 7.84 -3.24 -1.29
CA ALA A 97 6.99 -4.40 -0.99
C ALA A 97 6.28 -4.14 0.35
N ALA A 98 4.98 -4.42 0.40
CA ALA A 98 4.17 -4.27 1.62
C ALA A 98 3.34 -5.53 1.84
N CYS A 99 3.05 -5.86 3.09
CA CYS A 99 2.24 -7.02 3.44
C CYS A 99 1.14 -6.69 4.44
N VAL A 100 -0.11 -6.97 4.08
CA VAL A 100 -1.25 -6.98 5.00
C VAL A 100 -1.37 -8.38 5.59
N VAL A 101 -1.00 -8.56 6.86
CA VAL A 101 -1.16 -9.87 7.54
C VAL A 101 -2.45 -9.83 8.34
N ARG A 102 -3.41 -10.67 7.99
CA ARG A 102 -4.72 -10.77 8.65
C ARG A 102 -4.92 -12.10 9.33
N THR A 103 -5.65 -12.09 10.44
CA THR A 103 -6.18 -13.28 11.07
C THR A 103 -7.65 -13.43 10.69
N LEU A 104 -8.10 -14.63 10.35
CA LEU A 104 -9.54 -14.94 10.21
C LEU A 104 -10.08 -15.63 11.47
N ASP A 105 -9.72 -15.09 12.64
CA ASP A 105 -10.42 -15.35 13.91
C ASP A 105 -11.60 -14.37 14.07
N ASP A 106 -12.27 -14.41 15.22
CA ASP A 106 -13.53 -13.67 15.46
C ASP A 106 -13.38 -12.14 15.27
N ASP A 107 -12.16 -11.59 15.39
CA ASP A 107 -11.89 -10.14 15.40
C ASP A 107 -11.40 -9.57 14.05
N ASP A 108 -11.13 -10.42 13.04
CA ASP A 108 -10.55 -10.03 11.73
C ASP A 108 -9.38 -9.04 11.87
N SER A 109 -8.42 -9.42 12.72
CA SER A 109 -7.34 -8.53 13.14
C SER A 109 -6.27 -8.40 12.06
N VAL A 110 -5.55 -7.28 12.07
CA VAL A 110 -4.41 -7.01 11.18
C VAL A 110 -3.15 -6.73 11.96
N LEU A 111 -2.02 -7.28 11.51
CA LEU A 111 -0.71 -7.02 12.07
C LEU A 111 -0.26 -5.61 11.72
N MET A 112 0.08 -4.82 12.74
CA MET A 112 0.57 -3.46 12.57
C MET A 112 1.76 -3.17 13.49
N GLY A 113 2.69 -2.38 12.98
CA GLY A 113 3.80 -1.81 13.73
C GLY A 113 3.61 -0.32 13.97
N GLN A 114 3.95 0.15 15.17
CA GLN A 114 4.08 1.58 15.47
C GLN A 114 5.50 2.04 15.13
N ARG A 115 5.64 2.97 14.19
CA ARG A 115 6.95 3.38 13.62
C ARG A 115 7.89 3.97 14.68
N SER A 116 9.13 3.49 14.73
CA SER A 116 10.18 4.00 15.65
C SER A 116 11.03 5.14 15.07
N ILE A 117 10.97 5.31 13.75
CA ILE A 117 11.78 6.25 12.95
C ILE A 117 10.92 7.27 12.20
N GLU A 118 11.52 8.41 11.86
CA GLU A 118 10.92 9.42 10.98
C GLU A 118 10.91 8.95 9.51
N PRO A 119 9.99 9.45 8.67
CA PRO A 119 8.91 10.39 8.98
C PRO A 119 7.76 9.72 9.75
N ARG A 120 6.99 10.53 10.50
CA ARG A 120 5.75 10.14 11.20
C ARG A 120 5.98 9.08 12.28
N LYS A 121 7.03 9.26 13.08
CA LYS A 121 7.28 8.45 14.26
C LYS A 121 6.04 8.40 15.17
N GLY A 122 5.72 7.22 15.71
CA GLY A 122 4.56 7.02 16.59
C GLY A 122 3.23 6.76 15.87
N THR A 123 3.18 6.82 14.53
CA THR A 123 2.02 6.39 13.74
C THR A 123 2.08 4.89 13.41
N TRP A 124 0.93 4.31 13.06
CA TRP A 124 0.77 2.88 12.81
C TRP A 124 0.77 2.56 11.31
N GLY A 125 1.45 1.49 10.93
CA GLY A 125 1.55 1.02 9.56
C GLY A 125 1.49 -0.50 9.45
N ILE A 126 1.24 -0.97 8.22
CA ILE A 126 1.56 -2.34 7.84
C ILE A 126 3.05 -2.45 7.49
N PRO A 127 3.67 -3.63 7.65
CA PRO A 127 5.06 -3.88 7.26
C PRO A 127 5.29 -3.56 5.79
N GLN A 128 6.32 -2.75 5.51
CA GLN A 128 6.68 -2.34 4.16
C GLN A 128 8.09 -1.74 4.07
N GLY A 129 8.82 -2.10 3.02
CA GLY A 129 10.10 -1.49 2.74
C GLY A 129 10.60 -1.76 1.32
N TYR A 130 11.82 -1.32 1.05
CA TYR A 130 12.37 -1.37 -0.30
C TYR A 130 12.74 -2.80 -0.69
N MET A 131 12.45 -3.16 -1.93
CA MET A 131 12.96 -4.40 -2.49
C MET A 131 14.48 -4.27 -2.71
N GLU A 132 15.22 -5.26 -2.22
CA GLU A 132 16.66 -5.38 -2.38
C GLU A 132 17.05 -6.13 -3.67
N HIS A 133 18.34 -6.10 -3.99
CA HIS A 133 18.85 -6.84 -5.14
C HIS A 133 18.93 -8.33 -4.82
N GLY A 134 18.44 -9.16 -5.74
CA GLY A 134 18.54 -10.63 -5.62
C GLY A 134 17.37 -11.29 -4.90
N GLU A 135 16.40 -10.52 -4.40
CA GLU A 135 15.12 -11.02 -3.88
C GLU A 135 13.96 -10.74 -4.84
N THR A 136 12.92 -11.55 -4.75
CA THR A 136 11.60 -11.29 -5.34
C THR A 136 10.82 -10.31 -4.46
N SER A 137 9.82 -9.63 -5.02
CA SER A 137 8.94 -8.72 -4.25
C SER A 137 8.18 -9.43 -3.11
N ARG A 138 8.01 -10.74 -3.20
CA ARG A 138 7.37 -11.57 -2.19
C ARG A 138 8.33 -11.93 -1.06
N GLU A 139 9.58 -12.23 -1.39
CA GLU A 139 10.67 -12.40 -0.41
C GLU A 139 10.90 -11.09 0.34
N ALA A 140 10.92 -9.96 -0.38
CA ALA A 140 10.97 -8.63 0.23
C ALA A 140 9.81 -8.43 1.22
N ALA A 141 8.57 -8.73 0.81
CA ALA A 141 7.41 -8.57 1.69
C ALA A 141 7.51 -9.39 2.99
N VAL A 142 7.97 -10.65 2.94
CA VAL A 142 8.15 -11.45 4.17
C VAL A 142 9.34 -11.02 5.00
N ARG A 143 10.43 -10.54 4.37
CA ARG A 143 11.59 -9.98 5.07
C ARG A 143 11.17 -8.77 5.87
N GLU A 144 10.44 -7.83 5.26
CA GLU A 144 9.94 -6.63 5.92
C GLU A 144 8.96 -6.96 7.06
N VAL A 145 8.10 -7.98 6.90
CA VAL A 145 7.27 -8.48 8.02
C VAL A 145 8.14 -8.93 9.19
N TRP A 146 9.18 -9.74 8.93
CA TRP A 146 10.07 -10.20 9.98
C TRP A 146 10.89 -9.04 10.61
N GLU A 147 11.45 -8.14 9.81
CA GLU A 147 12.27 -7.01 10.26
C GLU A 147 11.47 -5.95 11.03
N GLU A 148 10.19 -5.75 10.70
CA GLU A 148 9.35 -4.77 11.39
C GLU A 148 8.55 -5.35 12.54
N THR A 149 8.24 -6.66 12.53
CA THR A 149 7.28 -7.24 13.48
C THR A 149 7.72 -8.54 14.15
N GLY A 150 8.83 -9.14 13.71
CA GLY A 150 9.29 -10.45 14.19
C GLY A 150 8.45 -11.64 13.72
N VAL A 151 7.36 -11.42 12.98
CA VAL A 151 6.45 -12.48 12.54
C VAL A 151 7.06 -13.21 11.33
N THR A 152 6.98 -14.54 11.33
CA THR A 152 7.52 -15.35 10.21
C THR A 152 6.42 -15.85 9.29
N LEU A 153 6.62 -15.69 7.99
CA LEU A 153 5.70 -16.11 6.93
C LEU A 153 6.44 -16.88 5.84
N ASP A 154 5.75 -17.82 5.19
CA ASP A 154 6.22 -18.43 3.94
C ASP A 154 5.90 -17.50 2.77
N PRO A 155 6.89 -17.06 1.95
CA PRO A 155 6.63 -16.33 0.73
C PRO A 155 5.49 -16.95 -0.11
N ALA A 156 5.44 -18.27 -0.23
CA ALA A 156 4.47 -18.97 -1.06
C ALA A 156 3.01 -18.79 -0.60
N SER A 157 2.78 -18.41 0.67
CA SER A 157 1.44 -18.16 1.20
C SER A 157 0.90 -16.77 0.85
N LEU A 158 1.76 -15.85 0.39
CA LEU A 158 1.37 -14.48 0.07
C LEU A 158 0.55 -14.38 -1.22
N GLN A 159 -0.60 -13.73 -1.12
CA GLN A 159 -1.45 -13.35 -2.25
C GLN A 159 -1.10 -11.95 -2.70
N PHE A 160 -0.94 -11.74 -4.00
CA PHE A 160 -0.76 -10.40 -4.54
C PHE A 160 -2.11 -9.68 -4.59
N ARG A 161 -2.19 -8.45 -4.09
CA ARG A 161 -3.45 -7.72 -3.89
C ARG A 161 -3.54 -6.40 -4.63
N ALA A 162 -2.46 -5.63 -4.64
CA ALA A 162 -2.50 -4.31 -5.26
C ALA A 162 -1.16 -3.81 -5.79
N VAL A 163 -1.26 -2.88 -6.74
CA VAL A 163 -0.17 -2.02 -7.20
C VAL A 163 -0.57 -0.57 -6.92
N TYR A 164 0.23 0.15 -6.14
CA TYR A 164 0.06 1.58 -5.97
C TYR A 164 1.20 2.36 -6.63
N ASN A 165 0.83 3.20 -7.60
CA ASN A 165 1.74 4.10 -8.29
C ASN A 165 1.80 5.42 -7.52
N VAL A 166 2.93 5.67 -6.85
CA VAL A 166 3.17 6.90 -6.08
C VAL A 166 4.37 7.62 -6.72
N PRO A 167 4.40 8.95 -6.84
CA PRO A 167 5.53 9.61 -7.48
C PRO A 167 6.85 9.26 -6.79
N GLY A 168 7.78 8.66 -7.54
CA GLY A 168 9.09 8.19 -7.04
C GLY A 168 9.13 6.72 -6.60
N SER A 169 7.99 6.03 -6.48
CA SER A 169 7.97 4.61 -6.11
C SER A 169 6.77 3.83 -6.66
N VAL A 170 6.93 2.51 -6.75
CA VAL A 170 5.82 1.58 -7.01
C VAL A 170 5.70 0.68 -5.81
N GLN A 171 4.54 0.69 -5.17
CA GLN A 171 4.25 -0.15 -4.01
C GLN A 171 3.48 -1.40 -4.44
N LEU A 172 4.03 -2.56 -4.16
CA LEU A 172 3.45 -3.87 -4.39
C LEU A 172 2.88 -4.38 -3.07
N VAL A 173 1.58 -4.61 -3.01
CA VAL A 173 0.88 -5.02 -1.78
C VAL A 173 0.54 -6.49 -1.87
N TYR A 174 1.00 -7.24 -0.88
CA TYR A 174 0.64 -8.62 -0.64
C TYR A 174 -0.28 -8.75 0.57
N GLU A 175 -1.01 -9.86 0.66
CA GLU A 175 -1.79 -10.25 1.83
C GLU A 175 -1.40 -11.67 2.26
N ALA A 176 -1.21 -11.83 3.57
CA ALA A 176 -1.13 -13.12 4.23
C ALA A 176 -2.39 -13.31 5.08
N ILE A 177 -3.04 -14.45 4.94
CA ILE A 177 -4.25 -14.77 5.70
C ILE A 177 -3.94 -15.96 6.61
N LEU A 178 -3.83 -15.70 7.91
CA LEU A 178 -3.66 -16.71 8.93
C LEU A 178 -5.04 -17.26 9.30
N THR A 179 -5.28 -18.53 8.95
CA THR A 179 -6.58 -19.18 9.19
C THR A 179 -6.51 -20.28 10.24
N ASP A 180 -5.33 -20.85 10.46
CA ASP A 180 -5.15 -21.94 11.41
C ASP A 180 -4.88 -21.40 12.82
N ALA A 181 -5.46 -22.04 13.84
CA ALA A 181 -5.34 -21.59 15.22
C ALA A 181 -3.89 -21.70 15.75
N GLU A 182 -3.11 -22.66 15.25
CA GLU A 182 -1.69 -22.81 15.57
C GLU A 182 -0.88 -21.69 14.91
N GLU A 183 -1.15 -21.35 13.64
CA GLU A 183 -0.52 -20.21 12.96
C GLU A 183 -0.79 -18.88 13.68
N ILE A 184 -2.05 -18.64 14.07
CA ILE A 184 -2.44 -17.43 14.80
C ILE A 184 -1.77 -17.40 16.18
N SER A 185 -1.73 -18.53 16.89
CA SER A 185 -1.09 -18.61 18.21
C SER A 185 0.42 -18.38 18.12
N LYS A 186 1.06 -18.95 17.09
CA LYS A 186 2.48 -18.72 16.79
C LYS A 186 2.75 -17.24 16.52
N ALA A 187 1.98 -16.60 15.65
CA ALA A 187 2.14 -15.17 15.36
C ALA A 187 1.96 -14.30 16.62
N LYS A 188 0.97 -14.62 17.47
CA LYS A 188 0.77 -13.93 18.77
C LYS A 188 1.99 -14.07 19.68
N GLN A 189 2.59 -15.25 19.75
CA GLN A 189 3.82 -15.47 20.51
C GLN A 189 5.01 -14.69 19.94
N GLU A 190 5.20 -14.71 18.61
CA GLU A 190 6.29 -13.95 17.94
C GLU A 190 6.16 -12.44 18.20
N ILE A 191 4.94 -11.90 18.19
CA ILE A 191 4.67 -10.49 18.52
C ILE A 191 5.00 -10.18 19.99
N GLU A 192 4.62 -11.06 20.91
CA GLU A 192 4.96 -10.92 22.33
C GLU A 192 6.49 -10.94 22.53
N ASP A 193 7.19 -11.88 21.90
CA ASP A 193 8.63 -11.98 21.96
C ASP A 193 9.31 -10.75 21.37
N TYR A 194 8.81 -10.23 20.23
CA TYR A 194 9.26 -8.98 19.65
C TYR A 194 9.14 -7.83 20.65
N ASN A 195 7.93 -7.60 21.18
CA ASN A 195 7.68 -6.49 22.10
C ASN A 195 8.49 -6.60 23.41
N ASN A 196 8.70 -7.83 23.89
CA ASN A 196 9.48 -8.08 25.10
C ASN A 196 10.98 -7.89 24.89
N ASN A 197 11.51 -8.18 23.70
CA ASN A 197 12.94 -8.13 23.41
C ASN A 197 13.37 -6.87 22.65
N HIS A 198 12.40 -6.06 22.19
CA HIS A 198 12.65 -4.85 21.42
C HIS A 198 13.68 -3.93 22.10
N GLY A 199 14.78 -3.67 21.39
CA GLY A 199 15.86 -2.80 21.85
C GLY A 199 16.78 -3.37 22.94
N LYS A 200 16.65 -4.65 23.32
CA LYS A 200 17.47 -5.29 24.36
C LYS A 200 18.77 -5.92 23.85
N ASP A 201 18.83 -6.32 22.58
CA ASP A 201 20.03 -6.89 21.96
C ASP A 201 20.28 -6.31 20.56
N THR A 202 21.41 -6.66 19.93
CA THR A 202 21.81 -6.15 18.61
C THR A 202 21.18 -6.91 17.44
N GLU A 203 20.62 -8.10 17.69
CA GLU A 203 20.14 -9.03 16.66
C GLU A 203 18.62 -8.95 16.46
N SER A 204 17.87 -8.46 17.44
CA SER A 204 16.42 -8.29 17.37
C SER A 204 16.05 -7.16 16.41
N PRO A 205 14.93 -7.29 15.67
CA PRO A 205 14.47 -6.22 14.79
C PRO A 205 13.96 -5.00 15.57
N LYS A 206 14.17 -3.79 15.01
CA LYS A 206 14.09 -2.50 15.75
C LYS A 206 13.22 -1.42 15.10
N GLU A 207 12.57 -1.73 14.00
CA GLU A 207 11.93 -0.71 13.18
C GLU A 207 10.55 -0.26 13.73
N SER A 208 9.92 -1.13 14.53
CA SER A 208 8.66 -0.81 15.24
C SER A 208 8.89 -0.64 16.75
N GLN A 209 8.38 0.44 17.34
CA GLN A 209 8.38 0.66 18.80
C GLN A 209 7.56 -0.39 19.54
N GLN A 210 6.47 -0.81 18.90
CA GLN A 210 5.59 -1.88 19.35
C GLN A 210 4.84 -2.45 18.16
N VAL A 211 4.38 -3.68 18.31
CA VAL A 211 3.68 -4.46 17.29
C VAL A 211 2.42 -5.04 17.90
N ALA A 212 1.32 -5.07 17.16
CA ALA A 212 0.07 -5.66 17.62
C ALA A 212 -0.77 -6.23 16.46
N LEU A 213 -1.57 -7.25 16.77
CA LEU A 213 -2.76 -7.58 15.98
C LEU A 213 -3.89 -6.66 16.44
N LEU A 214 -4.40 -5.84 15.53
CA LEU A 214 -5.44 -4.85 15.81
C LEU A 214 -6.71 -5.20 15.05
N SER A 215 -7.83 -5.27 15.76
CA SER A 215 -9.17 -5.39 15.16
C SER A 215 -9.50 -4.16 14.32
N LYS A 216 -10.56 -4.24 13.51
CA LYS A 216 -11.03 -3.09 12.72
C LYS A 216 -11.31 -1.86 13.57
N ALA A 217 -11.98 -2.02 14.71
CA ALA A 217 -12.32 -0.92 15.60
C ALA A 217 -11.06 -0.28 16.19
N GLU A 218 -10.08 -1.09 16.61
CA GLU A 218 -8.83 -0.56 17.17
C GLU A 218 -8.00 0.20 16.13
N VAL A 219 -8.02 -0.23 14.87
CA VAL A 219 -7.35 0.48 13.77
C VAL A 219 -7.98 1.86 13.52
N GLU A 220 -9.30 1.98 13.62
CA GLU A 220 -10.01 3.26 13.46
C GLU A 220 -9.61 4.30 14.53
N ASP A 221 -9.18 3.83 15.70
CA ASP A 221 -8.65 4.65 16.79
C ASP A 221 -7.14 4.96 16.67
N LYS A 222 -6.43 4.42 15.67
CA LYS A 222 -5.00 4.68 15.44
C LYS A 222 -4.76 5.78 14.41
N GLU A 223 -3.69 6.54 14.59
CA GLU A 223 -3.17 7.41 13.53
C GLU A 223 -2.35 6.59 12.53
N ILE A 224 -2.85 6.48 11.29
CA ILE A 224 -2.21 5.72 10.21
C ILE A 224 -1.09 6.53 9.54
N CYS A 225 0.05 5.86 9.31
CA CYS A 225 1.29 6.48 8.83
C CYS A 225 1.20 6.99 7.39
N PHE A 226 0.50 6.30 6.48
CA PHE A 226 0.38 6.73 5.08
C PHE A 226 -1.00 6.38 4.51
N PRO A 227 -1.54 7.19 3.57
CA PRO A 227 -2.81 6.86 2.91
C PRO A 227 -2.82 5.50 2.21
N THR A 228 -1.68 5.07 1.64
CA THR A 228 -1.54 3.76 0.97
C THR A 228 -1.77 2.58 1.93
N VAL A 229 -1.47 2.76 3.22
CA VAL A 229 -1.78 1.76 4.25
C VAL A 229 -3.29 1.63 4.39
N GLN A 230 -4.02 2.74 4.51
CA GLN A 230 -5.48 2.70 4.61
C GLN A 230 -6.11 2.05 3.37
N TRP A 231 -5.62 2.40 2.17
CA TRP A 231 -6.09 1.79 0.92
C TRP A 231 -5.90 0.26 0.91
N ALA A 232 -4.73 -0.24 1.32
CA ALA A 232 -4.45 -1.67 1.42
C ALA A 232 -5.37 -2.37 2.42
N LEU A 233 -5.58 -1.78 3.60
CA LEU A 233 -6.47 -2.33 4.63
C LEU A 233 -7.91 -2.42 4.12
N ASP A 234 -8.42 -1.36 3.50
CA ASP A 234 -9.79 -1.31 2.96
C ASP A 234 -9.96 -2.32 1.83
N HIS A 235 -8.97 -2.45 0.93
CA HIS A 235 -9.01 -3.39 -0.18
C HIS A 235 -8.99 -4.85 0.28
N CYS A 236 -8.11 -5.20 1.23
CA CYS A 236 -8.01 -6.56 1.76
C CYS A 236 -9.29 -6.96 2.53
N ARG A 237 -9.84 -6.06 3.34
CA ARG A 237 -11.09 -6.30 4.09
C ARG A 237 -12.34 -6.39 3.22
N SER A 238 -12.44 -5.59 2.16
CA SER A 238 -13.59 -5.61 1.25
C SER A 238 -13.63 -6.83 0.34
N ASN A 239 -12.48 -7.47 0.08
CA ASN A 239 -12.36 -8.61 -0.82
C ASN A 239 -11.71 -9.85 -0.15
N PRO A 240 -12.29 -10.38 0.95
CA PRO A 240 -11.64 -11.37 1.81
C PRO A 240 -11.56 -12.79 1.21
N LYS A 241 -12.30 -13.08 0.12
CA LYS A 241 -12.41 -14.43 -0.46
C LYS A 241 -12.28 -14.49 -1.99
N SER A 242 -11.60 -13.54 -2.63
CA SER A 242 -11.44 -13.62 -4.09
C SER A 242 -10.01 -13.36 -4.54
N ASN A 243 -9.56 -14.26 -5.41
CA ASN A 243 -8.35 -14.21 -6.22
C ASN A 243 -8.54 -13.35 -7.50
N SER A 244 -9.61 -12.54 -7.59
CA SER A 244 -10.11 -12.07 -8.90
C SER A 244 -9.99 -10.57 -9.19
N SER A 245 -9.39 -9.78 -8.31
CA SER A 245 -9.16 -8.36 -8.62
C SER A 245 -7.92 -7.83 -7.93
N ILE A 246 -6.87 -7.58 -8.72
CA ILE A 246 -5.74 -6.77 -8.26
C ILE A 246 -6.16 -5.31 -8.32
N GLN A 247 -6.12 -4.61 -7.18
CA GLN A 247 -6.39 -3.17 -7.16
C GLN A 247 -5.22 -2.39 -7.75
N GLN A 248 -5.54 -1.37 -8.53
CA GLN A 248 -4.57 -0.43 -9.04
C GLN A 248 -4.98 0.97 -8.62
N MET A 249 -4.07 1.67 -7.95
CA MET A 249 -4.30 3.04 -7.53
C MET A 249 -3.12 3.90 -7.92
N THR A 250 -3.42 5.06 -8.50
CA THR A 250 -2.41 6.01 -8.92
C THR A 250 -2.62 7.32 -8.17
N LYS A 251 -1.60 7.72 -7.40
CA LYS A 251 -1.56 9.03 -6.76
C LYS A 251 -0.85 10.00 -7.68
N MET A 252 -1.55 11.01 -8.17
CA MET A 252 -0.95 12.05 -9.01
C MET A 252 -0.88 13.37 -8.25
N TYR A 253 0.25 14.05 -8.38
CA TYR A 253 0.38 15.44 -7.97
C TYR A 253 0.17 16.32 -9.20
N ASP A 254 -0.76 17.27 -9.10
CA ASP A 254 -0.93 18.32 -10.07
C ASP A 254 -0.12 19.56 -9.62
N PRO A 255 1.01 19.86 -10.29
CA PRO A 255 1.85 20.98 -9.92
C PRO A 255 1.22 22.34 -10.25
N ALA A 256 0.23 22.41 -11.15
CA ALA A 256 -0.45 23.66 -11.48
C ALA A 256 -1.44 24.07 -10.38
N THR A 257 -2.07 23.10 -9.73
CA THR A 257 -3.04 23.34 -8.65
C THR A 257 -2.48 23.10 -7.25
N GLU A 258 -1.24 22.60 -7.18
CA GLU A 258 -0.57 22.10 -5.98
C GLU A 258 -1.39 21.05 -5.21
N LYS A 259 -2.21 20.28 -5.92
CA LYS A 259 -3.12 19.31 -5.31
C LYS A 259 -2.74 17.88 -5.66
N TRP A 260 -2.97 17.02 -4.68
CA TRP A 260 -2.95 15.58 -4.89
C TRP A 260 -4.32 15.10 -5.36
N SER A 261 -4.32 14.28 -6.41
CA SER A 261 -5.47 13.54 -6.91
C SER A 261 -5.18 12.04 -6.87
N GLN A 262 -6.25 11.25 -6.83
CA GLN A 262 -6.19 9.79 -6.75
C GLN A 262 -7.08 9.24 -7.85
N TYR A 263 -6.56 8.26 -8.58
CA TYR A 263 -7.27 7.52 -9.61
C TYR A 263 -7.26 6.06 -9.22
N GLU A 264 -8.41 5.42 -9.31
CA GLU A 264 -8.52 3.97 -9.24
C GLU A 264 -8.66 3.47 -10.67
N ASP A 265 -7.71 2.66 -11.11
CA ASP A 265 -7.76 2.04 -12.43
C ASP A 265 -8.69 0.81 -12.37
N GLU A 266 -9.23 0.40 -13.51
CA GLU A 266 -10.04 -0.82 -13.56
C GLU A 266 -9.23 -2.02 -13.05
N ALA A 267 -9.80 -2.77 -12.11
CA ALA A 267 -9.12 -3.90 -11.53
C ALA A 267 -8.76 -4.94 -12.60
N VAL A 268 -7.52 -5.43 -12.56
CA VAL A 268 -7.06 -6.48 -13.46
C VAL A 268 -7.58 -7.82 -12.95
N ARG A 269 -8.27 -8.55 -13.84
CA ARG A 269 -8.82 -9.89 -13.62
C ARG A 269 -7.84 -10.98 -14.02
#